data_AF-A0A1D0A0Y9-F1
#
_entry.id   AF-A0A1D0A0Y9-F1
#
_cell.length_a   1.000
_cell.length_b   1.000
_cell.length_c   1.000
_cell.angle_alpha   90.00
_cell.angle_beta   90.00
_cell.angle_gamma   90.00
#
_symmetry.space_group_name_H-M   'P 1'
#
loop_
_entity.id
_entity.type
_entity.pdbx_description
1 polymer ?
#
loop_
_entity_poly.entity_id
_entity_poly.type
_entity_poly.pdbx_seq_one_letter_code
_entity_poly.pdbx_strand_id
1 'polypeptide(L)'
;GKVWMGRLQYVGAYLAPSYSTINTSKVTGEVNFNHLTVGDRNAAQAGIIASNKTYIGTLDLWQSAGLNIIAPPEGGYKDKPNSTNSQSGAKNDKNESAKNDKQDSNTQVINPPNSGQKTEIQPTQVIDGPFAGAKDTVVNIFHLNTKADGTIKVGGFKASLTTNAASLNIGKGGV
;
A
#
# COMPACT_ATOMS: atom_id res chain seq x y z
N GLY A 1 12.64 19.80 -7.76
CA GLY A 1 12.24 19.68 -9.18
C GLY A 1 10.76 19.31 -9.28
N LYS A 2 10.27 19.05 -10.49
CA LYS A 2 8.89 18.56 -10.72
C LYS A 2 8.84 17.05 -10.49
N VAL A 3 7.97 16.61 -9.59
CA VAL A 3 7.69 15.20 -9.32
C VAL A 3 6.38 14.83 -10.02
N TRP A 4 6.38 13.71 -10.74
CA TRP A 4 5.19 13.21 -11.44
C TRP A 4 4.83 11.82 -10.92
N MET A 5 3.61 11.67 -10.40
CA MET A 5 3.05 10.41 -9.95
C MET A 5 1.91 9.97 -10.87
N GLY A 6 1.89 8.70 -11.26
CA GLY A 6 0.81 8.13 -12.07
C GLY A 6 0.73 8.65 -13.52
N ARG A 7 1.87 8.84 -14.19
CA ARG A 7 1.91 9.22 -15.61
C ARG A 7 1.34 8.11 -16.50
N LEU A 8 0.80 8.47 -17.67
CA LEU A 8 0.48 7.50 -18.72
C LEU A 8 1.70 6.68 -19.10
N GLN A 9 1.55 5.36 -18.99
CA GLN A 9 2.59 4.41 -19.39
C GLN A 9 2.63 4.23 -20.92
N TYR A 10 1.47 4.29 -21.58
CA TYR A 10 1.33 4.15 -23.02
C TYR A 10 0.44 5.25 -23.58
N VAL A 11 0.68 5.61 -24.85
CA VAL A 11 -0.19 6.50 -25.60
C VAL A 11 -1.58 5.86 -25.71
N GLY A 12 -2.63 6.60 -25.35
CA GLY A 12 -4.02 6.15 -25.46
C GLY A 12 -4.54 5.27 -24.31
N ALA A 13 -3.70 4.87 -23.34
CA ALA A 13 -4.11 4.04 -22.20
C ALA A 13 -4.80 4.84 -21.07
N TYR A 14 -5.76 5.70 -21.41
CA TYR A 14 -6.43 6.63 -20.48
C TYR A 14 -7.21 5.94 -19.36
N LEU A 15 -7.63 4.69 -19.59
CA LEU A 15 -8.39 3.88 -18.63
C LEU A 15 -7.51 2.95 -17.78
N ALA A 16 -6.19 2.94 -18.01
CA ALA A 16 -5.30 2.07 -17.26
C ALA A 16 -5.22 2.52 -15.79
N PRO A 17 -5.33 1.58 -14.82
CA PRO A 17 -5.02 1.88 -13.44
C PRO A 17 -3.58 2.37 -13.32
N SER A 18 -3.38 3.50 -12.67
CA SER A 18 -2.04 4.07 -12.49
C SER A 18 -1.80 4.36 -11.02
N TYR A 19 -1.12 3.42 -10.35
CA TYR A 19 -0.78 3.52 -8.94
C TYR A 19 0.67 3.96 -8.79
N SER A 20 0.95 4.81 -7.81
CA SER A 20 2.32 5.20 -7.49
C SER A 20 2.43 5.50 -6.01
N THR A 21 3.53 5.08 -5.39
CA THR A 21 3.79 5.37 -3.97
C THR A 21 5.16 6.01 -3.82
N ILE A 22 5.21 7.16 -3.15
CA ILE A 22 6.45 7.70 -2.62
C ILE A 22 6.46 7.40 -1.13
N ASN A 23 7.50 6.70 -0.67
CA ASN A 23 7.68 6.39 0.74
C ASN A 23 8.79 7.26 1.33
N THR A 24 8.41 8.21 2.19
CA THR A 24 9.32 9.06 2.95
C THR A 24 9.26 8.77 4.45
N SER A 25 8.74 7.60 4.86
CA SER A 25 8.51 7.25 6.27
C SER A 25 9.78 7.27 7.13
N LYS A 26 10.95 7.08 6.50
CA LYS A 26 12.27 7.07 7.16
C LYS A 26 12.95 8.45 7.20
N VAL A 27 12.32 9.49 6.66
CA VAL A 27 12.87 10.85 6.72
C VAL A 27 12.65 11.40 8.13
N THR A 28 13.73 11.66 8.84
CA THR A 28 13.70 12.21 10.21
C THR A 28 13.46 13.72 10.26
N GLY A 29 13.67 14.41 9.13
CA GLY A 29 13.40 15.84 8.97
C GLY A 29 12.10 16.13 8.20
N GLU A 30 12.04 17.34 7.65
CA GLU A 30 10.91 17.80 6.86
C GLU A 30 11.05 17.36 5.40
N VAL A 31 9.96 16.86 4.82
CA VAL A 31 9.88 16.53 3.40
C VAL A 31 9.38 17.75 2.64
N ASN A 32 10.09 18.12 1.57
CA ASN A 32 9.80 19.30 0.78
C ASN A 32 9.69 18.96 -0.72
N PHE A 33 8.47 19.01 -1.24
CA PHE A 33 8.18 18.92 -2.68
C PHE A 33 7.98 20.32 -3.25
N ASN A 34 8.79 20.71 -4.23
CA ASN A 34 8.61 22.01 -4.89
C ASN A 34 7.36 22.03 -5.79
N HIS A 35 7.19 20.99 -6.61
CA HIS A 35 6.05 20.85 -7.52
C HIS A 35 5.71 19.37 -7.67
N LEU A 36 4.49 19.01 -7.28
CA LEU A 36 3.94 17.67 -7.38
C LEU A 36 2.82 17.65 -8.42
N THR A 37 2.87 16.71 -9.36
CA THR A 37 1.79 16.45 -10.32
C THR A 37 1.31 15.02 -10.16
N VAL A 38 -0.01 14.83 -10.10
CA VAL A 38 -0.65 13.52 -9.98
C VAL A 38 -1.59 13.29 -11.15
N GLY A 39 -1.34 12.22 -11.89
CA GLY A 39 -2.12 11.85 -13.07
C GLY A 39 -1.72 12.61 -14.33
N ASP A 40 -2.07 12.02 -15.47
CA ASP A 40 -1.91 12.58 -16.81
C ASP A 40 -2.96 11.96 -17.71
N ARG A 41 -4.13 12.60 -17.89
CA ARG A 41 -5.25 12.05 -18.70
C ARG A 41 -5.74 10.66 -18.26
N ASN A 42 -5.53 10.28 -17.01
CA ASN A 42 -5.92 8.99 -16.46
C ASN A 42 -6.46 9.12 -15.03
N ALA A 43 -7.12 8.07 -14.53
CA ALA A 43 -7.62 8.01 -13.15
C ALA A 43 -6.53 7.57 -12.16
N ALA A 44 -5.38 8.24 -12.17
CA ALA A 44 -4.25 7.88 -11.32
C ALA A 44 -4.60 7.94 -9.83
N GLN A 45 -4.05 7.00 -9.06
CA GLN A 45 -4.20 6.91 -7.61
C GLN A 45 -2.80 6.89 -6.99
N ALA A 46 -2.37 8.04 -6.50
CA ALA A 46 -1.08 8.22 -5.87
C ALA A 46 -1.17 8.11 -4.35
N GLY A 47 -0.11 7.60 -3.73
CA GLY A 47 0.07 7.53 -2.29
C GLY A 47 1.40 8.15 -1.86
N ILE A 48 1.40 8.92 -0.78
CA ILE A 48 2.60 9.34 -0.07
C ILE A 48 2.53 8.74 1.33
N ILE A 49 3.46 7.85 1.66
CA ILE A 49 3.70 7.44 3.04
C ILE A 49 4.66 8.46 3.62
N ALA A 50 4.11 9.45 4.31
CA ALA A 50 4.77 10.68 4.71
C ALA A 50 5.61 10.49 5.99
N SER A 51 6.57 11.38 6.22
CA SER A 51 7.08 11.62 7.58
C SER A 51 6.13 12.56 8.33
N ASN A 52 6.46 12.93 9.58
CA ASN A 52 5.60 13.80 10.40
C ASN A 52 5.26 15.13 9.71
N LYS A 53 6.17 15.70 8.91
CA LYS A 53 5.98 17.00 8.27
C LYS A 53 6.27 16.95 6.78
N THR A 54 5.23 17.26 5.99
CA THR A 54 5.32 17.32 4.53
C THR A 54 4.89 18.69 4.04
N TYR A 55 5.74 19.32 3.22
CA TYR A 55 5.46 20.56 2.52
C TYR A 55 5.41 20.30 1.02
N ILE A 56 4.38 20.82 0.37
CA ILE A 56 4.19 20.78 -1.07
C ILE A 56 4.01 22.22 -1.53
N GLY A 57 4.83 22.67 -2.48
CA GLY A 57 4.68 23.97 -3.12
C GLY A 57 3.41 23.99 -3.98
N THR A 58 3.56 23.65 -5.25
CA THR A 58 2.40 23.49 -6.15
C THR A 58 1.98 22.03 -6.23
N LEU A 59 0.69 21.75 -6.02
CA LEU A 59 0.07 20.46 -6.26
C LEU A 59 -0.87 20.55 -7.47
N ASP A 60 -0.53 19.88 -8.57
CA ASP A 60 -1.42 19.75 -9.73
C ASP A 60 -2.07 18.36 -9.74
N LEU A 61 -3.39 18.28 -9.55
CA LEU A 61 -4.15 17.04 -9.72
C LEU A 61 -4.78 16.99 -11.11
N TRP A 62 -4.77 15.84 -11.77
CA TRP A 62 -5.65 15.60 -12.91
C TRP A 62 -7.12 15.53 -12.46
N GLN A 63 -8.07 15.89 -13.32
CA GLN A 63 -9.50 15.96 -13.01
C GLN A 63 -10.10 14.68 -12.42
N SER A 64 -9.48 13.52 -12.68
CA SER A 64 -9.87 12.21 -12.14
C SER A 64 -8.81 11.55 -11.25
N ALA A 65 -7.78 12.29 -10.82
CA ALA A 65 -6.70 11.76 -10.00
C ALA A 65 -7.01 11.82 -8.50
N GLY A 66 -6.56 10.80 -7.79
CA GLY A 66 -6.53 10.74 -6.34
C GLY A 66 -5.10 10.82 -5.80
N LEU A 67 -4.91 11.55 -4.71
CA LEU A 67 -3.70 11.55 -3.89
C LEU A 67 -4.06 11.24 -2.44
N ASN A 68 -3.44 10.21 -1.86
CA ASN A 68 -3.56 9.86 -0.46
C ASN A 68 -2.25 10.11 0.29
N ILE A 69 -2.22 11.02 1.24
CA ILE A 69 -1.06 11.33 2.07
C ILE A 69 -1.27 10.72 3.46
N ILE A 70 -0.56 9.64 3.72
CA ILE A 70 -0.64 8.88 4.97
C ILE A 70 0.49 9.37 5.87
N ALA A 71 0.14 10.08 6.92
CA ALA A 71 1.02 10.46 8.03
C ALA A 71 1.19 9.28 9.01
N PRO A 72 2.30 9.27 9.78
CA PRO A 72 2.58 8.22 10.76
C PRO A 72 1.55 8.21 11.90
N PRO A 73 1.23 7.03 12.47
CA PRO A 73 0.45 6.95 13.69
C PRO A 73 1.28 7.42 14.90
N GLU A 74 0.61 7.56 16.05
CA GLU A 74 1.31 7.81 17.32
C GLU A 74 2.35 6.70 17.58
N GLY A 75 3.59 7.09 17.88
CA GLY A 75 4.72 6.16 18.03
C GLY A 75 5.44 5.78 16.73
N GLY A 76 5.02 6.33 15.58
CA GLY A 76 5.70 6.15 14.29
C GLY A 76 5.37 4.84 13.57
N TYR A 77 5.90 4.68 12.37
CA TYR A 77 5.78 3.42 11.63
C TYR A 77 6.64 2.34 12.28
N LYS A 78 6.05 1.17 12.54
CA LYS A 78 6.78 0.00 13.01
C LYS A 78 7.39 -0.73 11.81
N ASP A 79 8.60 -1.25 11.98
CA ASP A 79 9.17 -2.16 11.02
C ASP A 79 8.31 -3.44 10.93
N LYS A 80 8.17 -3.96 9.71
CA LYS A 80 7.50 -5.24 9.51
C LYS A 80 8.25 -6.31 10.30
N PRO A 81 7.57 -7.15 11.12
CA PRO A 81 8.24 -8.25 11.79
C PRO A 81 8.88 -9.17 10.75
N ASN A 82 10.18 -9.42 10.89
CA ASN A 82 10.91 -10.31 9.99
C ASN A 82 10.36 -11.74 10.14
N SER A 83 9.85 -12.30 9.05
CA SER A 83 9.43 -13.70 8.98
C SER A 83 10.65 -14.62 8.88
N THR A 84 11.42 -14.71 9.95
CA THR A 84 12.35 -15.83 10.17
C THR A 84 11.91 -16.57 11.42
N ASN A 85 10.74 -17.19 11.35
CA ASN A 85 10.51 -18.36 12.20
C ASN A 85 11.31 -19.51 11.59
N SER A 86 12.49 -19.76 12.16
CA SER A 86 13.14 -21.06 12.08
C SER A 86 12.09 -22.12 12.41
N GLN A 87 11.82 -22.99 11.46
CA GLN A 87 10.88 -24.09 11.60
C GLN A 87 11.49 -25.13 12.56
N SER A 88 11.50 -24.85 13.86
CA SER A 88 11.81 -25.86 14.88
C SER A 88 10.60 -26.76 15.04
N GLY A 89 10.81 -28.05 14.73
CA GLY A 89 9.79 -29.06 14.53
C GLY A 89 8.71 -29.12 15.60
N ALA A 90 7.47 -28.98 15.16
CA ALA A 90 6.34 -29.59 15.84
C ALA A 90 6.52 -31.11 15.73
N LYS A 91 6.83 -31.76 16.84
CA LYS A 91 6.80 -33.22 16.98
C LYS A 91 5.39 -33.68 16.59
N ASN A 92 5.31 -34.56 15.60
CA ASN A 92 4.13 -35.39 15.38
C ASN A 92 3.99 -36.28 16.62
N ASP A 93 3.15 -35.88 17.57
CA ASP A 93 2.70 -36.76 18.63
C ASP A 93 1.89 -37.88 17.96
N LYS A 94 2.55 -39.03 17.90
CA LYS A 94 2.05 -40.28 17.34
C LYS A 94 0.84 -40.67 18.17
N ASN A 95 -0.31 -40.73 17.51
CA ASN A 95 -1.55 -41.27 18.05
C ASN A 95 -1.30 -42.74 18.47
N GLU A 96 -1.12 -42.99 19.76
CA GLU A 96 -1.10 -44.35 20.31
C GLU A 96 -2.52 -44.88 20.34
N SER A 97 -2.88 -45.68 19.34
CA SER A 97 -4.10 -46.48 19.36
C SER A 97 -3.74 -47.96 19.20
N ALA A 98 -3.90 -48.68 20.31
CA ALA A 98 -4.26 -50.08 20.44
C ALA A 98 -3.40 -51.15 19.72
N LYS A 99 -2.73 -51.96 20.55
CA LYS A 99 -2.37 -53.35 20.27
C LYS A 99 -3.56 -54.12 19.69
N ASN A 100 -3.32 -54.90 18.64
CA ASN A 100 -3.96 -56.20 18.49
C ASN A 100 -3.03 -57.17 17.74
N ASP A 101 -2.77 -58.29 18.39
CA ASP A 101 -1.95 -59.41 17.92
C ASP A 101 -2.67 -60.26 16.85
N LYS A 102 -1.86 -60.89 15.99
CA LYS A 102 -2.10 -62.11 15.15
C LYS A 102 -2.23 -61.95 13.62
N GLN A 103 -1.15 -62.39 12.97
CA GLN A 103 -1.06 -63.51 12.02
C GLN A 103 -1.31 -63.30 10.50
N ASP A 104 -0.32 -63.79 9.74
CA ASP A 104 -0.11 -63.97 8.30
C ASP A 104 -1.31 -63.97 7.34
N SER A 105 -1.15 -63.27 6.19
CA SER A 105 -1.29 -63.83 4.82
C SER A 105 -1.05 -62.77 3.73
N ASN A 106 -0.31 -63.16 2.68
CA ASN A 106 0.09 -62.38 1.50
C ASN A 106 -1.03 -61.57 0.83
N THR A 107 -0.88 -60.24 0.81
CA THR A 107 -1.23 -59.37 -0.33
C THR A 107 -0.32 -58.15 -0.30
N GLN A 108 0.58 -58.02 -1.28
CA GLN A 108 1.38 -56.79 -1.42
C GLN A 108 0.48 -55.68 -1.95
N VAL A 109 0.00 -54.83 -1.05
CA VAL A 109 -0.62 -53.55 -1.40
C VAL A 109 0.50 -52.60 -1.81
N ILE A 110 0.72 -52.43 -3.11
CA ILE A 110 1.57 -51.34 -3.61
C ILE A 110 0.73 -50.06 -3.53
N ASN A 111 0.83 -49.34 -2.42
CA ASN A 111 0.41 -47.95 -2.40
C ASN A 111 1.29 -47.17 -3.39
N PRO A 112 0.74 -46.33 -4.28
CA PRO A 112 1.57 -45.41 -5.05
C PRO A 112 2.40 -44.57 -4.07
N PRO A 113 3.67 -44.24 -4.40
CA PRO A 113 4.49 -43.43 -3.52
C PRO A 113 3.70 -42.17 -3.22
N ASN A 114 3.44 -41.96 -1.94
CA ASN A 114 2.77 -40.79 -1.43
C ASN A 114 3.68 -39.61 -1.78
N SER A 115 3.55 -39.06 -2.99
CA SER A 115 4.24 -37.87 -3.43
C SER A 115 3.70 -36.77 -2.54
N GLY A 116 4.31 -36.60 -1.37
CA GLY A 116 3.86 -35.66 -0.36
C GLY A 116 3.79 -34.29 -1.00
N GLN A 117 2.59 -33.85 -1.37
CA GLN A 117 2.35 -32.48 -1.72
C GLN A 117 2.67 -31.67 -0.46
N LYS A 118 3.80 -30.99 -0.50
CA LYS A 118 4.21 -30.08 0.57
C LYS A 118 3.29 -28.87 0.47
N THR A 119 2.41 -28.70 1.45
CA THR A 119 1.62 -27.47 1.57
C THR A 119 2.57 -26.31 1.87
N GLU A 120 2.63 -25.34 0.98
CA GLU A 120 3.32 -24.06 1.23
C GLU A 120 2.34 -23.12 1.93
N ILE A 121 2.65 -22.77 3.17
CA ILE A 121 1.94 -21.72 3.90
C ILE A 121 2.46 -20.37 3.43
N GLN A 122 1.57 -19.54 2.89
CA GLN A 122 1.91 -18.17 2.51
C GLN A 122 2.26 -17.36 3.77
N PRO A 123 3.23 -16.41 3.68
CA PRO A 123 3.54 -15.54 4.81
C PRO A 123 2.32 -14.71 5.19
N THR A 124 2.17 -14.41 6.48
CA THR A 124 1.11 -13.52 6.96
C THR A 124 1.20 -12.17 6.26
N GLN A 125 0.16 -11.81 5.51
CA GLN A 125 0.02 -10.48 4.93
C GLN A 125 -0.70 -9.59 5.95
N VAL A 126 0.03 -8.61 6.50
CA VAL A 126 -0.57 -7.53 7.28
C VAL A 126 -1.09 -6.50 6.29
N ILE A 127 -2.39 -6.22 6.35
CA ILE A 127 -3.08 -5.22 5.52
C ILE A 127 -3.41 -4.04 6.42
N ASP A 128 -2.95 -2.85 6.04
CA ASP A 128 -3.22 -1.63 6.80
C ASP A 128 -4.63 -1.10 6.50
N GLY A 129 -5.44 -0.93 7.56
CA GLY A 129 -6.70 -0.20 7.51
C GLY A 129 -6.49 1.32 7.70
N PRO A 130 -7.53 2.14 7.53
CA PRO A 130 -7.44 3.57 7.84
C PRO A 130 -7.15 3.77 9.33
N PHE A 131 -6.21 4.66 9.65
CA PHE A 131 -5.82 5.03 11.01
C PHE A 131 -5.58 6.53 11.12
N ALA A 132 -5.67 7.08 12.34
CA ALA A 132 -5.39 8.48 12.61
C ALA A 132 -3.88 8.75 12.69
N GLY A 133 -3.42 9.85 12.08
CA GLY A 133 -2.05 10.32 12.23
C GLY A 133 -1.76 10.80 13.66
N ALA A 134 -0.48 10.83 14.04
CA ALA A 134 -0.02 11.37 15.33
C ALA A 134 -0.34 12.86 15.45
N LYS A 135 -0.39 13.37 16.69
CA LYS A 135 -0.85 14.74 16.99
C LYS A 135 -0.02 15.84 16.32
N ASP A 136 1.25 15.59 16.05
CA ASP A 136 2.20 16.54 15.47
C ASP A 136 2.32 16.42 13.94
N THR A 137 1.48 15.59 13.30
CA THR A 137 1.54 15.35 11.86
C THR A 137 0.89 16.49 11.08
N VAL A 138 1.65 17.05 10.13
CA VAL A 138 1.23 18.22 9.36
C VAL A 138 1.51 18.04 7.89
N VAL A 139 0.50 18.32 7.08
CA VAL A 139 0.63 18.48 5.63
C VAL A 139 0.38 19.95 5.28
N ASN A 140 1.38 20.58 4.69
CA ASN A 140 1.30 21.94 4.19
C ASN A 140 1.30 21.93 2.66
N ILE A 141 0.29 22.52 2.03
CA ILE A 141 0.22 22.68 0.58
C ILE A 141 0.11 24.16 0.28
N PHE A 142 1.05 24.74 -0.47
CA PHE A 142 1.02 26.16 -0.74
C PHE A 142 -0.07 26.54 -1.75
N HIS A 143 -0.22 25.78 -2.83
CA HIS A 143 -1.25 25.98 -3.86
C HIS A 143 -1.72 24.63 -4.40
N LEU A 144 -3.03 24.41 -4.44
CA LEU A 144 -3.66 23.24 -5.04
C LEU A 144 -4.31 23.64 -6.37
N ASN A 145 -4.03 22.92 -7.44
CA ASN A 145 -4.62 23.10 -8.76
C ASN A 145 -5.27 21.82 -9.24
N THR A 146 -6.28 21.95 -10.10
CA THR A 146 -6.80 20.83 -10.90
C THR A 146 -6.60 21.11 -12.39
N LYS A 147 -6.08 20.12 -13.13
CA LYS A 147 -5.96 20.13 -14.59
C LYS A 147 -7.07 19.30 -15.20
N ALA A 148 -7.75 19.89 -16.17
CA ALA A 148 -8.87 19.29 -16.90
C ALA A 148 -8.65 19.44 -18.41
N ASP A 149 -9.11 18.48 -19.20
CA ASP A 149 -9.10 18.55 -20.69
C ASP A 149 -10.42 19.03 -21.29
N GLY A 150 -11.41 19.37 -20.46
CA GLY A 150 -12.72 19.81 -20.92
C GLY A 150 -13.63 18.66 -21.39
N THR A 151 -13.23 17.40 -21.22
CA THR A 151 -14.17 16.29 -21.40
C THR A 151 -15.32 16.38 -20.41
N ILE A 152 -16.50 15.90 -20.82
CA ILE A 152 -17.72 15.97 -20.02
C ILE A 152 -18.18 14.55 -19.70
N LYS A 153 -18.52 14.33 -18.43
CA LYS A 153 -19.08 13.08 -17.93
C LYS A 153 -20.31 13.41 -17.08
N VAL A 154 -21.34 12.57 -17.11
CA VAL A 154 -22.47 12.66 -16.18
C VAL A 154 -21.93 12.61 -14.74
N GLY A 155 -22.24 13.65 -13.95
CA GLY A 155 -21.74 13.81 -12.59
C GLY A 155 -20.32 14.41 -12.46
N GLY A 156 -19.69 14.79 -13.58
CA GLY A 156 -18.36 15.40 -13.61
C GLY A 156 -17.21 14.43 -13.32
N PHE A 157 -16.02 14.98 -13.13
CA PHE A 157 -14.85 14.26 -12.65
C PHE A 157 -14.54 14.68 -11.22
N LYS A 158 -13.93 13.76 -10.45
CA LYS A 158 -13.54 13.99 -9.06
C LYS A 158 -12.03 13.87 -8.93
N ALA A 159 -11.36 15.01 -8.79
CA ALA A 159 -10.02 15.05 -8.25
C ALA A 159 -10.13 14.98 -6.72
N SER A 160 -9.26 14.21 -6.06
CA SER A 160 -9.35 14.05 -4.60
C SER A 160 -7.98 14.04 -3.94
N LEU A 161 -7.84 14.84 -2.89
CA LEU A 161 -6.77 14.73 -1.91
C LEU A 161 -7.36 14.15 -0.62
N THR A 162 -6.69 13.16 -0.04
CA THR A 162 -7.04 12.58 1.26
C THR A 162 -5.80 12.55 2.13
N THR A 163 -5.96 12.86 3.41
CA THR A 163 -4.90 12.71 4.40
C THR A 163 -5.48 12.35 5.76
N ASN A 164 -4.71 11.59 6.53
CA ASN A 164 -5.00 11.28 7.93
C ASN A 164 -4.15 12.13 8.91
N ALA A 165 -3.40 13.11 8.42
CA ALA A 165 -2.61 13.98 9.26
C ALA A 165 -3.50 14.79 10.22
N ALA A 166 -2.98 15.13 11.39
CA ALA A 166 -3.68 15.93 12.38
C ALA A 166 -3.97 17.35 11.90
N SER A 167 -3.19 17.86 10.95
CA SER A 167 -3.42 19.17 10.33
C SER A 167 -3.13 19.16 8.83
N LEU A 168 -4.06 19.72 8.06
CA LEU A 168 -3.90 20.05 6.65
C LEU A 168 -4.01 21.56 6.49
N ASN A 169 -2.92 22.20 6.09
CA ASN A 169 -2.88 23.64 5.86
C ASN A 169 -2.78 23.93 4.36
N ILE A 170 -3.69 24.75 3.86
CA ILE A 170 -3.59 25.33 2.52
C ILE A 170 -3.05 26.76 2.65
N GLY A 171 -1.93 27.01 1.98
CA GLY A 171 -1.23 28.28 2.00
C GLY A 171 -1.92 29.37 1.19
N LYS A 172 -1.23 30.50 1.06
CA LYS A 172 -1.75 31.70 0.38
C LYS A 172 -1.97 31.52 -1.13
N GLY A 173 -1.46 30.45 -1.73
CA GLY A 173 -1.75 30.12 -3.12
C GLY A 173 -3.19 29.67 -3.34
N GLY A 174 -3.86 29.15 -2.31
CA GLY A 174 -5.27 28.76 -2.41
C GLY A 174 -5.51 27.44 -3.15
N VAL A 175 -6.71 27.33 -3.72
CA VAL A 175 -7.27 26.19 -4.45
C VAL A 175 -7.80 26.68 -5.80
#